data_AF-A0A7Y2FRF5-F1
#
_entry.id   AF-A0A7Y2FRF5-F1
#
_cell.length_a   1.000
_cell.length_b   1.000
_cell.length_c   1.000
_cell.angle_alpha   90.00
_cell.angle_beta   90.00
_cell.angle_gamma   90.00
#
_symmetry.space_group_name_H-M   'P 1'
#
loop_
_entity.id
_entity.type
_entity.pdbx_description
1 polymer ?
#
loop_
_entity_poly.entity_id
_entity_poly.type
_entity_poly.pdbx_seq_one_letter_code
_entity_poly.pdbx_strand_id
1 'polypeptide(L)'
;ATVVAMCSAWKAPEVKAIGADETVDRNADLVKELGEASMDAVVDLVAGEQWPSFLDVLRRGGKYVTAGAIAGPIAQIDVRTLYLKDLTLYGCTFQDDGVFENLVSYIEAGEVRPVIARTYPLSDIARAQEDFLSKGHTGKLVLIPPQKAG
;
A
#
# COMPACT_ATOMS: atom_id res chain seq x y z
N ALA A 1 3.46 -1.90 16.40
CA ALA A 1 3.39 -0.63 15.64
C ALA A 1 1.92 -0.32 15.42
N THR A 2 1.53 0.95 15.41
CA THR A 2 0.17 1.37 15.03
C THR A 2 0.14 1.57 13.51
N VAL A 3 -0.85 1.00 12.83
CA VAL A 3 -1.02 1.07 11.37
C VAL A 3 -2.21 1.96 11.03
N VAL A 4 -1.92 3.10 10.41
CA VAL A 4 -2.92 3.98 9.80
C VAL A 4 -3.00 3.67 8.30
N ALA A 5 -4.12 3.11 7.85
CA ALA A 5 -4.30 2.76 6.44
C ALA A 5 -5.08 3.85 5.68
N MET A 6 -4.53 4.33 4.57
CA MET A 6 -5.27 5.20 3.67
C MET A 6 -6.09 4.40 2.67
N CYS A 7 -7.39 4.66 2.61
CA CYS A 7 -8.30 3.99 1.68
C CYS A 7 -9.50 4.88 1.35
N SER A 8 -10.32 4.49 0.37
CA SER A 8 -11.63 5.15 0.21
C SER A 8 -12.52 4.79 1.40
N ALA A 9 -13.31 5.74 1.91
CA ALA A 9 -14.16 5.54 3.09
C ALA A 9 -14.99 4.23 3.08
N TRP A 10 -15.51 3.81 1.92
CA TRP A 10 -16.29 2.58 1.81
C TRP A 10 -15.48 1.29 2.06
N LYS A 11 -14.15 1.32 1.88
CA LYS A 11 -13.25 0.18 2.17
C LYS A 11 -12.80 0.13 3.63
N ALA A 12 -13.03 1.20 4.41
CA ALA A 12 -12.50 1.31 5.77
C ALA A 12 -12.88 0.13 6.69
N PRO A 13 -14.13 -0.38 6.71
CA PRO A 13 -14.49 -1.53 7.54
C PRO A 13 -13.68 -2.79 7.19
N GLU A 14 -13.51 -3.06 5.89
CA GLU A 14 -12.75 -4.22 5.40
C GLU A 14 -11.25 -4.07 5.70
N VAL A 15 -10.70 -2.86 5.54
CA VAL A 15 -9.29 -2.56 5.83
C VAL A 15 -8.98 -2.68 7.33
N LYS A 16 -9.89 -2.26 8.20
CA LYS A 16 -9.75 -2.48 9.65
C LYS A 16 -9.84 -3.96 10.02
N ALA A 17 -10.76 -4.70 9.40
CA ALA A 17 -10.93 -6.13 9.65
C ALA A 17 -9.69 -6.97 9.32
N ILE A 18 -8.77 -6.46 8.49
CA ILE A 18 -7.53 -7.13 8.10
C ILE A 18 -6.29 -6.63 8.87
N GLY A 19 -6.48 -5.78 9.88
CA GLY A 19 -5.44 -5.43 10.85
C GLY A 19 -4.98 -3.98 10.87
N ALA A 20 -5.61 -3.06 10.12
CA ALA A 20 -5.36 -1.63 10.32
C ALA A 20 -6.00 -1.15 11.63
N ASP A 21 -5.23 -0.46 12.48
CA ASP A 21 -5.74 0.13 13.72
C ASP A 21 -6.66 1.33 13.41
N GLU A 22 -6.24 2.15 12.45
CA GLU A 22 -6.95 3.35 12.03
C GLU A 22 -7.03 3.46 10.50
N THR A 23 -7.95 4.28 10.01
CA THR A 23 -8.11 4.53 8.58
C THR A 23 -8.35 6.00 8.31
N VAL A 24 -7.72 6.53 7.27
CA VAL A 24 -7.93 7.89 6.77
C VAL A 24 -8.45 7.83 5.33
N ASP A 25 -9.39 8.71 4.96
CA ASP A 25 -9.85 8.78 3.58
C ASP A 25 -8.70 9.23 2.67
N ARG A 26 -8.53 8.58 1.53
CA ARG A 26 -7.44 8.89 0.59
C ARG A 26 -7.43 10.33 0.08
N ASN A 27 -8.54 11.06 0.15
CA ASN A 27 -8.63 12.46 -0.27
C ASN A 27 -8.55 13.44 0.91
N ALA A 28 -8.31 12.94 2.13
CA ALA A 28 -8.26 13.78 3.32
C ALA A 28 -6.98 14.65 3.37
N ASP A 29 -7.06 15.73 4.14
CA ASP A 29 -5.88 16.49 4.54
C ASP A 29 -5.13 15.72 5.62
N LEU A 30 -4.02 15.09 5.26
CA LEU A 30 -3.28 14.20 6.17
C LEU A 30 -2.72 14.94 7.38
N VAL A 31 -2.29 16.19 7.22
CA VAL A 31 -1.73 16.98 8.32
C VAL A 31 -2.83 17.32 9.32
N LYS A 32 -4.03 17.64 8.83
CA LYS A 32 -5.18 17.90 9.70
C LYS A 32 -5.66 16.64 10.42
N GLU A 33 -5.72 15.51 9.72
CA GLU A 33 -6.26 14.26 10.29
C GLU A 33 -5.26 13.55 11.22
N LEU A 34 -3.97 13.56 10.89
CA LEU A 34 -2.93 12.82 11.61
C LEU A 34 -2.02 13.70 12.47
N GLY A 35 -1.95 15.00 12.17
CA GLY A 35 -0.98 15.92 12.76
C GLY A 35 0.37 15.90 12.05
N GLU A 36 1.08 17.03 12.11
CA GLU A 36 2.47 17.11 11.65
C GLU A 36 3.38 16.21 12.48
N ALA A 37 4.40 15.63 11.84
CA ALA A 37 5.43 14.82 12.50
C ALA A 37 4.89 13.68 13.38
N SER A 38 3.73 13.12 13.03
CA SER A 38 3.03 12.06 13.76
C SER A 38 3.46 10.64 13.36
N MET A 39 4.06 10.45 12.19
CA MET A 39 4.35 9.14 11.61
C MET A 39 5.86 8.82 11.63
N ASP A 40 6.21 7.60 12.01
CA ASP A 40 7.56 7.05 11.92
C ASP A 40 7.98 6.72 10.47
N ALA A 41 7.03 6.19 9.70
CA ALA A 41 7.26 5.73 8.35
C ALA A 41 5.99 5.83 7.49
N VAL A 42 6.18 6.01 6.19
CA VAL A 42 5.14 5.97 5.15
C VAL A 42 5.52 4.91 4.12
N VAL A 43 4.58 4.03 3.79
CA VAL A 43 4.71 3.01 2.74
C VAL A 43 3.71 3.34 1.63
N ASP A 44 4.22 3.75 0.47
CA ASP A 44 3.42 4.33 -0.61
C ASP A 44 3.60 3.60 -1.95
N LEU A 45 2.50 3.39 -2.66
CA LEU A 45 2.45 2.87 -4.04
C LEU A 45 1.78 3.86 -5.01
N VAL A 46 1.31 5.00 -4.50
CA VAL A 46 0.40 5.92 -5.18
C VAL A 46 1.17 7.13 -5.70
N ALA A 47 2.01 7.77 -4.87
CA ALA A 47 2.63 9.06 -5.17
C ALA A 47 1.60 10.12 -5.64
N GLY A 48 1.97 10.97 -6.60
CA GLY A 48 1.10 12.01 -7.15
C GLY A 48 1.08 13.30 -6.33
N GLU A 49 0.03 14.10 -6.50
CA GLU A 49 -0.05 15.47 -5.97
C GLU A 49 -0.05 15.55 -4.43
N GLN A 50 -0.58 14.55 -3.75
CA GLN A 50 -0.64 14.49 -2.28
C GLN A 50 0.71 14.14 -1.65
N TRP A 51 1.69 13.71 -2.45
CA TRP A 51 2.98 13.20 -1.97
C TRP A 51 3.72 14.11 -0.96
N PRO A 52 3.76 15.45 -1.12
CA PRO A 52 4.43 16.32 -0.15
C PRO A 52 3.87 16.18 1.27
N SER A 53 2.56 15.96 1.42
CA SER A 53 1.92 15.81 2.73
C SER A 53 2.39 14.56 3.49
N PHE A 54 2.87 13.53 2.79
CA PHE A 54 3.53 12.39 3.44
C PHE A 54 4.81 12.81 4.17
N LEU A 55 5.57 13.76 3.62
CA LEU A 55 6.76 14.29 4.28
C LEU A 55 6.41 15.18 5.48
N ASP A 56 5.24 15.82 5.45
CA ASP A 56 4.77 16.70 6.52
C ASP A 56 4.35 15.89 7.75
N VAL A 57 3.65 14.77 7.57
CA VAL A 57 3.29 13.86 8.67
C VAL A 57 4.48 13.04 9.19
N LEU A 58 5.57 12.90 8.42
CA LEU A 58 6.78 12.23 8.91
C LEU A 58 7.50 13.05 9.97
N ARG A 59 7.87 12.37 11.06
CA ARG A 59 8.72 12.95 12.12
C ARG A 59 10.17 13.12 11.65
N ARG A 60 10.98 13.82 12.46
CA ARG A 60 12.43 13.86 12.24
C ARG A 60 13.03 12.45 12.30
N GLY A 61 13.85 12.12 11.29
CA GLY A 61 14.40 10.77 11.07
C GLY A 61 13.41 9.79 10.43
N GLY A 62 12.25 10.27 9.98
CA GLY A 62 11.18 9.46 9.39
C GLY A 62 11.58 8.85 8.04
N LYS A 63 10.92 7.74 7.68
CA LYS A 63 11.21 6.98 6.46
C LYS A 63 10.03 7.02 5.51
N TYR A 64 10.25 7.47 4.28
CA TYR A 64 9.31 7.27 3.18
C TYR A 64 9.80 6.11 2.31
N VAL A 65 8.92 5.19 1.97
CA VAL A 65 9.22 4.00 1.17
C VAL A 65 8.24 3.91 0.01
N THR A 66 8.75 3.64 -1.19
CA THR A 66 7.88 3.43 -2.36
C THR A 66 8.35 2.31 -3.29
N ALA A 67 7.37 1.63 -3.90
CA ALA A 67 7.59 0.64 -4.95
C ALA A 67 6.73 0.89 -6.19
N GLY A 68 6.08 2.06 -6.29
CA GLY A 68 5.18 2.38 -7.40
C GLY A 68 4.65 3.81 -7.35
N ALA A 69 4.06 4.25 -8.46
CA ALA A 69 3.56 5.62 -8.62
C ALA A 69 2.25 5.63 -9.42
N ILE A 70 1.21 4.97 -8.87
CA ILE A 70 -0.08 4.76 -9.56
C ILE A 70 -0.76 6.07 -9.97
N ALA A 71 -0.63 7.13 -9.17
CA ALA A 71 -1.24 8.44 -9.44
C ALA A 71 -0.34 9.39 -10.25
N GLY A 72 0.88 8.98 -10.56
CA GLY A 72 1.81 9.77 -11.38
C GLY A 72 3.25 9.65 -10.90
N PRO A 73 4.24 9.54 -11.80
CA PRO A 73 5.63 9.27 -11.45
C PRO A 73 6.44 10.51 -11.03
N ILE A 74 5.87 11.70 -11.17
CA ILE A 74 6.55 12.97 -10.86
C ILE A 74 5.96 13.56 -9.58
N ALA A 75 6.80 13.78 -8.58
CA ALA A 75 6.46 14.49 -7.36
C ALA A 75 7.43 15.66 -7.16
N GLN A 76 6.92 16.77 -6.62
CA GLN A 76 7.74 17.92 -6.23
C GLN A 76 8.17 17.76 -4.77
N ILE A 77 9.43 18.08 -4.49
CA ILE A 77 9.99 18.01 -3.13
C ILE A 77 10.52 19.38 -2.73
N ASP A 78 10.11 19.86 -1.56
CA ASP A 78 10.86 20.89 -0.85
C ASP A 78 12.03 20.21 -0.14
N VAL A 79 13.24 20.42 -0.66
CA VAL A 79 14.46 19.83 -0.10
C VAL A 79 14.73 20.26 1.34
N ARG A 80 14.14 21.38 1.80
CA ARG A 80 14.23 21.82 3.21
C ARG A 80 13.49 20.87 4.13
N THR A 81 12.32 20.38 3.72
CA THR A 81 11.58 19.37 4.48
C THR A 81 12.41 18.10 4.64
N LEU A 82 13.11 17.68 3.59
CA LEU A 82 14.01 16.53 3.63
C LEU A 82 15.16 16.71 4.64
N TYR A 83 15.98 17.76 4.50
CA TYR A 83 17.19 17.87 5.33
C TYR A 83 16.91 18.40 6.75
N LEU A 84 15.91 19.26 6.98
CA LEU A 84 15.60 19.77 8.33
C LEU A 84 14.91 18.71 9.21
N LYS A 85 14.28 17.72 8.58
CA LYS A 85 13.71 16.55 9.25
C LYS A 85 14.58 15.30 9.12
N ASP A 86 15.77 15.36 8.54
CA ASP A 86 16.65 14.19 8.39
C ASP A 86 15.92 12.96 7.79
N LEU A 87 15.06 13.16 6.79
CA LEU A 87 14.25 12.06 6.25
C LEU A 87 15.09 11.12 5.38
N THR A 88 14.66 9.86 5.29
CA THR A 88 15.20 8.90 4.32
C THR A 88 14.12 8.46 3.34
N LEU A 89 14.43 8.52 2.05
CA LEU A 89 13.55 8.15 0.94
C LEU A 89 14.06 6.86 0.29
N TYR A 90 13.28 5.79 0.35
CA TYR A 90 13.63 4.47 -0.19
C TYR A 90 12.82 4.13 -1.44
N GLY A 91 13.51 3.62 -2.47
CA GLY A 91 12.90 2.86 -3.56
C GLY A 91 13.05 1.36 -3.30
N CYS A 92 11.95 0.61 -3.39
CA CYS A 92 11.88 -0.80 -2.97
C CYS A 92 11.25 -1.70 -4.05
N THR A 93 11.85 -1.75 -5.23
CA THR A 93 11.45 -2.71 -6.29
C THR A 93 12.22 -4.03 -6.21
N PHE A 94 13.46 -3.98 -5.72
CA PHE A 94 14.29 -5.14 -5.46
C PHE A 94 14.07 -5.64 -4.03
N GLN A 95 14.13 -6.96 -3.84
CA GLN A 95 14.03 -7.61 -2.55
C GLN A 95 15.27 -8.48 -2.37
N ASP A 96 15.90 -8.38 -1.20
CA ASP A 96 17.03 -9.24 -0.85
C ASP A 96 16.59 -10.71 -0.71
N ASP A 97 17.56 -11.60 -0.84
CA ASP A 97 17.35 -13.03 -0.60
C ASP A 97 16.75 -13.25 0.81
N GLY A 98 15.82 -14.20 0.91
CA GLY A 98 15.11 -14.52 2.16
C GLY A 98 13.89 -13.64 2.47
N VAL A 99 13.71 -12.46 1.84
CA VAL A 99 12.49 -11.65 2.05
C VAL A 99 11.24 -12.42 1.63
N PHE A 100 11.28 -13.05 0.45
CA PHE A 100 10.15 -13.84 -0.04
C PHE A 100 9.92 -15.11 0.79
N GLU A 101 10.99 -15.79 1.20
CA GLU A 101 10.90 -16.99 2.05
C GLU A 101 10.29 -16.68 3.42
N ASN A 102 10.66 -15.54 4.02
CA ASN A 102 10.05 -15.06 5.25
C ASN A 102 8.55 -14.75 5.06
N LEU A 103 8.17 -14.07 3.96
CA LEU A 103 6.77 -13.82 3.66
C LEU A 103 5.97 -15.12 3.56
N VAL A 104 6.50 -16.14 2.87
CA VAL A 104 5.87 -17.47 2.79
C VAL A 104 5.73 -18.08 4.18
N SER A 105 6.77 -18.00 5.01
CA SER A 105 6.74 -18.52 6.39
C SER A 105 5.63 -17.88 7.23
N TYR A 106 5.41 -16.56 7.12
CA TYR A 106 4.30 -15.87 7.80
C TYR A 106 2.92 -16.30 7.27
N ILE A 107 2.81 -16.63 5.99
CA ILE A 107 1.57 -17.15 5.39
C ILE A 107 1.29 -18.56 5.91
N GLU A 108 2.29 -19.43 5.94
CA GLU A 108 2.18 -20.80 6.44
C GLU A 108 1.87 -20.85 7.94
N ALA A 109 2.42 -19.92 8.73
CA ALA A 109 2.08 -19.73 10.15
C ALA A 109 0.68 -19.13 10.36
N GLY A 110 0.02 -18.66 9.29
CA GLY A 110 -1.29 -18.03 9.34
C GLY A 110 -1.30 -16.61 9.92
N GLU A 111 -0.12 -16.01 10.10
CA GLU A 111 0.10 -14.63 10.56
C GLU A 111 -0.25 -13.61 9.47
N VAL A 112 0.00 -13.96 8.20
CA VAL A 112 -0.41 -13.17 7.03
C VAL A 112 -1.41 -13.99 6.23
N ARG A 113 -2.59 -13.42 5.97
CA ARG A 113 -3.63 -14.06 5.15
C ARG A 113 -3.97 -13.20 3.94
N PRO A 114 -3.79 -13.70 2.71
CA PRO A 114 -4.17 -12.96 1.52
C PRO A 114 -5.69 -12.82 1.47
N VAL A 115 -6.16 -11.59 1.32
CA VAL A 115 -7.58 -11.30 1.08
C VAL A 115 -7.88 -11.54 -0.39
N ILE A 116 -8.65 -12.58 -0.69
CA ILE A 116 -9.09 -12.90 -2.06
C ILE A 116 -10.48 -12.31 -2.28
N ALA A 117 -10.58 -11.35 -3.20
CA ALA A 117 -11.86 -10.72 -3.55
C ALA A 117 -12.68 -11.64 -4.45
N ARG A 118 -12.00 -12.27 -5.43
CA ARG A 118 -12.62 -13.19 -6.39
C ARG A 118 -11.58 -14.08 -7.06
N THR A 119 -12.00 -15.27 -7.45
CA THR A 119 -11.24 -16.21 -8.26
C THR A 119 -11.90 -16.39 -9.63
N TYR A 120 -11.10 -16.55 -10.67
CA TYR A 120 -11.55 -16.82 -12.04
C TYR A 120 -10.75 -17.98 -12.63
N PRO A 121 -11.35 -18.83 -13.47
CA PRO A 121 -10.54 -19.68 -14.34
C PRO A 121 -9.70 -18.80 -15.28
N LEU A 122 -8.50 -19.26 -15.67
CA LEU A 122 -7.63 -18.50 -16.57
C LEU A 122 -8.30 -18.16 -17.91
N SER A 123 -9.26 -18.97 -18.36
CA SER A 123 -10.07 -18.70 -19.56
C SER A 123 -10.85 -17.39 -19.49
N ASP A 124 -11.15 -16.90 -18.29
CA ASP A 124 -12.00 -15.73 -18.04
C ASP A 124 -11.14 -14.47 -17.80
N ILE A 125 -9.89 -14.46 -18.27
CA ILE A 125 -8.94 -13.34 -18.04
C ILE A 125 -9.49 -11.98 -18.47
N ALA A 126 -10.24 -11.91 -19.58
CA ALA A 126 -10.84 -10.66 -20.04
C ALA A 126 -11.81 -10.08 -18.99
N ARG A 127 -12.70 -10.93 -18.44
CA ARG A 127 -13.62 -10.55 -17.37
C ARG A 127 -12.89 -10.16 -16.09
N ALA A 128 -11.84 -10.91 -15.74
CA ALA A 128 -11.01 -10.58 -14.58
C ALA A 128 -10.34 -9.20 -14.72
N GLN A 129 -9.90 -8.83 -15.93
CA GLN A 129 -9.32 -7.52 -16.23
C GLN A 129 -10.37 -6.39 -16.21
N GLU A 130 -11.58 -6.63 -16.72
CA GLU A 130 -12.70 -5.67 -16.61
C GLU A 130 -13.03 -5.37 -15.15
N ASP A 131 -13.17 -6.41 -14.33
CA ASP A 131 -13.44 -6.26 -12.89
C ASP A 131 -12.28 -5.56 -12.17
N PHE A 132 -11.02 -5.84 -12.54
CA PHE A 132 -9.84 -5.14 -12.02
C PHE A 132 -9.88 -3.63 -12.31
N LEU A 133 -10.24 -3.26 -13.55
CA LEU A 133 -10.32 -1.85 -13.98
C LEU A 133 -11.44 -1.07 -13.29
N SER A 134 -12.52 -1.74 -12.86
CA SER A 134 -13.63 -1.12 -12.13
C SER A 134 -13.22 -0.55 -10.76
N LYS A 135 -12.11 -1.03 -10.16
CA LYS A 135 -11.59 -0.66 -8.82
C LYS A 135 -12.59 -0.88 -7.66
N GLY A 136 -13.67 -1.64 -7.90
CA GLY A 136 -14.78 -1.87 -6.98
C GLY A 136 -14.57 -2.99 -5.96
N HIS A 137 -13.33 -3.45 -5.74
CA HIS A 137 -13.03 -4.56 -4.83
C HIS A 137 -11.90 -4.23 -3.85
N THR A 138 -11.88 -4.94 -2.73
CA THR A 138 -10.77 -4.98 -1.77
C THR A 138 -10.11 -6.36 -1.84
N GLY A 139 -8.79 -6.42 -1.71
CA GLY A 139 -8.04 -7.66 -1.88
C GLY A 139 -7.71 -7.98 -3.34
N LYS A 140 -7.29 -9.23 -3.58
CA LYS A 140 -6.71 -9.69 -4.84
C LYS A 140 -7.74 -10.43 -5.70
N LEU A 141 -7.64 -10.25 -7.02
CA LEU A 141 -8.28 -11.10 -8.00
C LEU A 141 -7.29 -12.20 -8.40
N VAL A 142 -7.74 -13.46 -8.40
CA VAL A 142 -6.88 -14.62 -8.65
C VAL A 142 -7.33 -15.33 -9.92
N LEU A 143 -6.39 -15.60 -10.84
CA LEU A 143 -6.60 -16.48 -11.98
C LEU A 143 -6.11 -17.87 -11.63
N ILE A 144 -6.95 -18.88 -11.87
CA ILE A 144 -6.66 -20.29 -11.64
C ILE A 144 -6.24 -20.91 -12.99
N PRO A 145 -4.96 -21.27 -13.16
CA PRO A 145 -4.50 -21.96 -14.36
C PRO A 145 -5.22 -23.30 -14.55
N PRO A 146 -5.37 -23.79 -15.79
CA PRO A 146 -5.85 -25.15 -16.00
C PRO A 146 -4.91 -26.15 -15.31
N GLN A 147 -5.48 -27.17 -14.66
CA GLN A 147 -4.66 -28.28 -14.19
C GLN A 147 -4.01 -28.96 -15.39
N LYS A 148 -2.69 -29.19 -15.32
CA LYS A 148 -2.04 -30.08 -16.29
C LYS A 148 -2.73 -31.44 -16.18
N ALA A 149 -3.23 -31.96 -17.30
CA ALA A 149 -3.59 -33.37 -17.37
C ALA A 149 -2.33 -34.16 -16.98
N GLY A 150 -2.45 -34.98 -15.93
CA GLY A 150 -1.39 -35.87 -15.48
C GLY A 150 -1.10 -36.97 -16.47
#